data_AF-A0A924TU26-F1
#
_entry.id   AF-A0A924TU26-F1
#
_cell.length_a   1.000
_cell.length_b   1.000
_cell.length_c   1.000
_cell.angle_alpha   90.00
_cell.angle_beta   90.00
_cell.angle_gamma   90.00
#
_symmetry.space_group_name_H-M   'P 1'
#
loop_
_entity.id
_entity.type
_entity.pdbx_description
1 polymer ?
#
loop_
_entity_poly.entity_id
_entity_poly.type
_entity_poly.pdbx_seq_one_letter_code
_entity_poly.pdbx_strand_id
1 'polypeptide(L)'
;GADGQPGLLLYEHIARLAAGPWNQNGQLGLVVGATFPAEIERVRALAPTLPLLIPGVGTQGGDAAATVRAGWRGTRLAGQPQTSGAVIVNASRAVLYASAGDDFAAAARTVAETTRQALNAAR
;
A
#
# COMPACT_ATOMS: atom_id res chain seq x y z
N GLY A 1 2.93 18.71 -18.16
CA GLY A 1 2.47 17.52 -17.42
C GLY A 1 2.82 16.28 -18.21
N ALA A 2 2.75 15.10 -17.59
CA ALA A 2 2.84 13.83 -18.31
C ALA A 2 1.83 13.87 -19.46
N ASP A 3 2.32 13.72 -20.69
CA ASP A 3 1.56 13.75 -21.96
C ASP A 3 0.98 15.10 -22.39
N GLY A 4 1.45 16.22 -21.82
CA GLY A 4 0.96 17.55 -22.22
C GLY A 4 -0.44 17.91 -21.72
N GLN A 5 -1.10 17.03 -20.96
CA GLN A 5 -2.34 17.32 -20.22
C GLN A 5 -2.01 18.27 -19.05
N PRO A 6 -2.58 19.49 -19.00
CA PRO A 6 -2.36 20.40 -17.88
C PRO A 6 -2.96 19.81 -16.59
N GLY A 7 -2.18 19.74 -15.51
CA GLY A 7 -2.66 19.46 -14.17
C GLY A 7 -2.56 18.02 -13.64
N LEU A 8 -2.11 17.04 -14.44
CA LEU A 8 -1.88 15.66 -13.97
C LEU A 8 -0.43 15.46 -13.50
N LEU A 9 -0.28 14.92 -12.28
CA LEU A 9 1.01 14.51 -11.74
C LEU A 9 1.48 13.22 -12.45
N LEU A 10 2.80 13.04 -12.59
CA LEU A 10 3.36 11.90 -13.33
C LEU A 10 2.91 10.55 -12.75
N TYR A 11 2.88 10.40 -11.42
CA TYR A 11 2.47 9.15 -10.80
C TYR A 11 0.99 8.82 -11.05
N GLU A 12 0.13 9.83 -11.16
CA GLU A 12 -1.29 9.63 -11.47
C GLU A 12 -1.47 9.14 -12.90
N HIS A 13 -0.68 9.68 -13.81
CA HIS A 13 -0.65 9.23 -15.20
C HIS A 13 -0.18 7.77 -15.29
N ILE A 14 0.92 7.41 -14.62
CA ILE A 14 1.39 6.02 -14.53
C ILE A 14 0.33 5.10 -13.92
N ALA A 15 -0.36 5.52 -12.85
CA ALA A 15 -1.42 4.72 -12.23
C ALA A 15 -2.58 4.43 -13.22
N ARG A 16 -2.95 5.41 -14.06
CA ARG A 16 -3.97 5.22 -15.10
C ARG A 16 -3.53 4.26 -16.20
N LEU A 17 -2.28 4.39 -16.67
CA LEU A 17 -1.75 3.48 -17.69
C LEU A 17 -1.65 2.05 -17.16
N ALA A 18 -1.16 1.89 -15.93
CA ALA A 18 -1.11 0.61 -15.25
C ALA A 18 -2.50 0.02 -15.03
N ALA A 19 -3.51 0.81 -14.66
CA ALA A 19 -4.87 0.29 -14.45
C ALA A 19 -5.61 -0.05 -15.76
N GLY A 20 -5.17 0.51 -16.88
CA GLY A 20 -5.79 0.33 -18.19
C GLY A 20 -4.84 -0.34 -19.20
N PRO A 21 -4.30 0.41 -20.17
CA PRO A 21 -3.68 -0.13 -21.37
C PRO A 21 -2.46 -1.04 -21.13
N TRP A 22 -1.76 -0.91 -20.00
CA TRP A 22 -0.61 -1.77 -19.69
C TRP A 22 -1.01 -3.09 -19.04
N ASN A 23 -2.15 -3.17 -18.35
CA ASN A 23 -2.56 -4.37 -17.64
C ASN A 23 -3.32 -5.36 -18.53
N GLN A 24 -2.68 -5.81 -19.60
CA GLN A 24 -3.29 -6.65 -20.63
C GLN A 24 -3.69 -8.05 -20.11
N ASN A 25 -3.02 -8.54 -19.08
CA ASN A 25 -3.16 -9.90 -18.55
C ASN A 25 -3.58 -9.95 -17.06
N GLY A 26 -3.86 -8.79 -16.44
CA GLY A 26 -4.24 -8.74 -15.02
C GLY A 26 -3.09 -8.96 -14.03
N GLN A 27 -1.83 -8.91 -14.47
CA GLN A 27 -0.66 -9.22 -13.63
C GLN A 27 0.13 -8.00 -13.16
N LEU A 28 -0.40 -6.79 -13.35
CA LEU A 28 0.24 -5.56 -12.84
C LEU A 28 -0.15 -5.25 -11.39
N GLY A 29 0.79 -4.63 -10.68
CA GLY A 29 0.60 -3.99 -9.38
C GLY A 29 1.41 -2.69 -9.33
N LEU A 30 1.13 -1.85 -8.33
CA LEU A 30 1.84 -0.59 -8.15
C LEU A 30 2.56 -0.57 -6.80
N VAL A 31 3.71 0.11 -6.77
CA VAL A 31 4.44 0.38 -5.53
C VAL A 31 4.23 1.83 -5.16
N VAL A 32 3.77 2.09 -3.93
CA VAL A 32 3.55 3.45 -3.42
C VAL A 32 4.16 3.56 -2.03
N GLY A 33 5.03 4.55 -1.82
CA GLY A 33 5.72 4.74 -0.53
C GLY A 33 4.77 5.12 0.60
N ALA A 34 5.02 4.62 1.81
CA ALA A 34 4.16 4.83 2.98
C ALA A 34 4.16 6.27 3.55
N THR A 35 5.02 7.16 3.05
CA THR A 35 5.20 8.52 3.60
C THR A 35 4.16 9.53 3.12
N PHE A 36 3.38 9.21 2.07
CA PHE A 36 2.41 10.14 1.47
C PHE A 36 1.01 9.49 1.36
N PRO A 37 0.22 9.46 2.45
CA PRO A 37 -1.13 8.86 2.45
C PRO A 37 -2.05 9.42 1.36
N ALA A 38 -1.97 10.73 1.07
CA ALA A 38 -2.77 11.36 0.01
C ALA A 38 -2.46 10.79 -1.40
N GLU A 39 -1.19 10.46 -1.66
CA GLU A 39 -0.80 9.81 -2.92
C GLU A 39 -1.34 8.38 -3.01
N ILE A 40 -1.33 7.65 -1.89
CA ILE A 40 -1.90 6.31 -1.79
C ILE A 40 -3.41 6.34 -2.07
N GLU A 41 -4.13 7.27 -1.46
CA GLU A 41 -5.58 7.46 -1.71
C GLU A 41 -5.84 7.77 -3.18
N ARG A 42 -5.01 8.64 -3.78
CA ARG A 42 -5.14 9.05 -5.17
C ARG A 42 -4.85 7.89 -6.12
N VAL A 43 -3.78 7.15 -5.91
CA VAL A 43 -3.44 5.95 -6.67
C VAL A 43 -4.54 4.90 -6.53
N ARG A 44 -5.06 4.66 -5.32
CA ARG A 44 -6.17 3.72 -5.11
C ARG A 44 -7.44 4.14 -5.86
N ALA A 45 -7.75 5.44 -5.92
CA ALA A 45 -8.88 5.93 -6.71
C ALA A 45 -8.70 5.72 -8.22
N LEU A 46 -7.47 5.84 -8.72
CA LEU A 46 -7.13 5.69 -10.14
C LEU A 46 -6.96 4.22 -10.56
N ALA A 47 -6.52 3.36 -9.64
CA ALA A 47 -6.25 1.94 -9.82
C ALA A 47 -6.98 1.09 -8.76
N PRO A 48 -8.32 1.03 -8.78
CA PRO A 48 -9.12 0.42 -7.72
C PRO A 48 -8.95 -1.11 -7.62
N THR A 49 -8.53 -1.76 -8.71
CA THR A 49 -8.41 -3.23 -8.80
C THR A 49 -6.97 -3.72 -8.72
N LEU A 50 -5.98 -2.85 -8.91
CA LEU A 50 -4.58 -3.27 -8.88
C LEU A 50 -4.10 -3.53 -7.43
N PRO A 51 -3.30 -4.57 -7.20
CA PRO A 51 -2.56 -4.74 -5.95
C PRO A 51 -1.62 -3.54 -5.73
N LEU A 52 -1.58 -3.04 -4.48
CA LEU A 52 -0.62 -2.03 -4.05
C LEU A 52 0.37 -2.64 -3.06
N LEU A 53 1.66 -2.50 -3.35
CA LEU A 53 2.75 -2.80 -2.43
C LEU A 53 3.22 -1.50 -1.78
N ILE A 54 3.27 -1.48 -0.46
CA ILE A 54 3.60 -0.30 0.33
C ILE A 54 4.85 -0.59 1.18
N PRO A 55 6.04 -0.18 0.71
CA PRO A 55 7.28 -0.30 1.45
C PRO A 55 7.47 0.83 2.46
N GLY A 56 8.31 0.58 3.46
CA GLY A 56 8.87 1.63 4.31
C GLY A 56 8.06 1.99 5.55
N VAL A 57 7.02 1.23 5.89
CA VAL A 57 6.28 1.40 7.14
C VAL A 57 7.21 1.17 8.34
N GLY A 58 7.18 2.11 9.30
CA GLY A 58 7.97 2.05 10.54
C GLY A 58 9.40 2.61 10.42
N THR A 59 10.18 2.23 9.41
CA THR A 59 11.58 2.69 9.28
C THR A 59 11.77 3.99 8.51
N GLN A 60 10.85 4.34 7.61
CA GLN A 60 10.87 5.58 6.84
C GLN A 60 9.92 6.65 7.42
N GLY A 61 9.45 6.46 8.66
CA GLY A 61 8.51 7.37 9.30
C GLY A 61 7.07 7.31 8.77
N GLY A 62 6.76 6.37 7.87
CA GLY A 62 5.40 6.16 7.37
C GLY A 62 4.46 5.58 8.44
N ASP A 63 3.30 6.21 8.63
CA ASP A 63 2.22 5.71 9.49
C ASP A 63 1.53 4.53 8.81
N ALA A 64 1.77 3.33 9.35
CA ALA A 64 1.20 2.05 8.95
C ALA A 64 -0.34 2.11 8.84
N ALA A 65 -0.98 2.72 9.83
CA ALA A 65 -2.42 2.73 9.97
C ALA A 65 -3.04 3.75 9.01
N ALA A 66 -2.45 4.95 8.88
CA ALA A 66 -2.88 5.92 7.87
C ALA A 66 -2.72 5.38 6.45
N THR A 67 -1.65 4.63 6.20
CA THR A 67 -1.38 3.98 4.91
C THR A 67 -2.45 2.92 4.58
N VAL A 68 -2.81 2.07 5.55
CA VAL A 68 -3.90 1.11 5.35
C VAL A 68 -5.21 1.83 5.09
N ARG A 69 -5.59 2.82 5.90
CA ARG A 69 -6.82 3.60 5.69
C ARG A 69 -6.87 4.27 4.31
N ALA A 70 -5.74 4.80 3.85
CA ALA A 70 -5.61 5.42 2.54
C ALA A 70 -5.75 4.43 1.38
N GLY A 71 -5.17 3.23 1.52
CA GLY A 71 -5.14 2.21 0.47
C GLY A 71 -6.31 1.24 0.49
N TRP A 72 -6.97 1.07 1.64
CA TRP A 72 -8.05 0.12 1.88
C TRP A 72 -9.39 0.86 1.91
N ARG A 73 -10.28 0.56 0.96
CA ARG A 73 -11.65 1.13 0.93
C ARG A 73 -12.74 0.13 1.32
N GLY A 74 -12.36 -0.96 1.99
CA GLY A 74 -13.28 -2.01 2.41
C GLY A 74 -13.99 -2.72 1.23
N THR A 75 -14.85 -3.67 1.58
CA THR A 75 -15.82 -4.26 0.64
C THR A 75 -17.22 -3.73 0.96
N ARG A 76 -17.82 -3.04 -0.02
CA ARG A 76 -19.21 -2.56 -0.09
C ARG A 76 -19.61 -1.47 0.90
N LEU A 77 -19.53 -0.23 0.44
CA LEU A 77 -20.57 0.78 0.70
C LEU A 77 -21.38 0.95 -0.58
N ALA A 78 -22.71 0.86 -0.49
CA ALA A 78 -23.59 1.03 -1.64
C ALA A 78 -23.34 2.40 -2.30
N GLY A 79 -23.00 2.40 -3.59
CA GLY A 79 -22.72 3.61 -4.37
C GLY A 79 -21.26 4.05 -4.47
N GLN A 80 -20.29 3.36 -3.85
CA GLN A 80 -18.86 3.66 -4.04
C GLN A 80 -18.18 2.72 -5.06
N PRO A 81 -17.15 3.21 -5.80
CA PRO A 81 -16.37 2.37 -6.71
C PRO A 81 -15.78 1.17 -5.97
N GLN A 82 -16.06 -0.03 -6.48
CA GLN A 82 -15.55 -1.28 -5.92
C GLN A 82 -14.02 -1.29 -6.00
N THR A 83 -13.34 -1.20 -4.85
CA THR A 83 -11.91 -1.53 -4.77
C THR A 83 -11.76 -3.00 -4.43
N SER A 84 -11.15 -3.77 -5.33
CA SER A 84 -10.81 -5.19 -5.09
C SER A 84 -9.31 -5.42 -4.98
N GLY A 85 -8.49 -4.41 -5.25
CA GLY A 85 -7.04 -4.52 -5.20
C GLY A 85 -6.53 -4.74 -3.78
N ALA A 86 -5.68 -5.76 -3.61
CA ALA A 86 -5.03 -6.02 -2.32
C ALA A 86 -4.12 -4.84 -1.90
N VAL A 87 -3.94 -4.67 -0.60
CA VAL A 87 -2.92 -3.79 -0.01
C VAL A 87 -1.93 -4.66 0.75
N ILE A 88 -0.68 -4.62 0.31
CA ILE A 88 0.43 -5.39 0.87
C ILE A 88 1.39 -4.40 1.52
N VAL A 89 1.52 -4.46 2.84
CA VAL A 89 2.48 -3.62 3.58
C VAL A 89 3.74 -4.43 3.86
N ASN A 90 4.89 -3.92 3.44
CA ASN A 90 6.18 -4.56 3.69
C ASN A 90 6.79 -4.05 5.01
N ALA A 91 7.19 -4.98 5.88
CA ALA A 91 7.89 -4.72 7.14
C ALA A 91 9.09 -5.67 7.28
N SER A 92 10.24 -5.29 6.70
CA SER A 92 11.44 -6.14 6.71
C SER A 92 12.35 -5.89 7.92
N ARG A 93 12.93 -4.69 8.05
CA ARG A 93 13.94 -4.41 9.11
C ARG A 93 13.39 -4.55 10.53
N ALA A 94 12.14 -4.16 10.76
CA ALA A 94 11.50 -4.28 12.07
C ALA A 94 11.40 -5.74 12.53
N VAL A 95 11.13 -6.67 11.59
CA VAL A 95 11.03 -8.10 11.87
C VAL A 95 12.42 -8.76 11.93
N LEU A 96 13.27 -8.46 10.94
CA LEU A 96 14.62 -9.06 10.83
C LEU A 96 15.58 -8.64 11.95
N TYR A 97 15.34 -7.50 12.59
CA TYR A 97 16.18 -6.99 13.67
C TYR A 97 15.40 -6.82 14.98
N ALA A 98 14.35 -7.62 15.18
CA ALA A 98 13.53 -7.61 16.39
C ALA A 98 14.34 -8.01 17.65
N SER A 99 15.35 -8.86 17.48
CA SER A 99 16.35 -9.18 18.51
C SER A 99 17.68 -9.53 17.85
N ALA A 100 18.77 -9.38 18.61
CA ALA A 100 20.11 -9.83 18.25
C ALA A 100 20.57 -11.06 19.05
N GLY A 101 19.70 -11.63 19.90
CA GLY A 101 19.98 -12.79 20.74
C GLY A 101 19.32 -14.09 20.27
N ASP A 102 19.46 -15.15 21.08
CA ASP A 102 18.92 -16.49 20.77
C ASP A 102 17.39 -16.55 20.71
N ASP A 103 16.71 -15.53 21.24
CA ASP A 103 15.25 -15.37 21.19
C ASP A 103 14.74 -14.77 19.86
N PHE A 104 15.62 -14.54 18.87
CA PHE A 104 15.32 -13.92 17.59
C PHE A 104 14.03 -14.45 16.94
N ALA A 105 13.84 -15.77 16.86
CA ALA A 105 12.67 -16.35 16.22
C ALA A 105 11.36 -15.98 16.95
N ALA A 106 11.37 -15.96 18.28
CA ALA A 106 10.22 -15.56 19.09
C ALA A 106 9.96 -14.05 18.96
N ALA A 107 11.02 -13.24 19.07
CA ALA A 107 10.92 -11.78 18.94
C ALA A 107 10.40 -11.36 17.55
N ALA A 108 10.94 -11.93 16.48
CA ALA A 108 10.51 -11.67 15.11
C ALA A 108 9.03 -12.05 14.90
N ARG A 109 8.59 -13.18 15.47
CA ARG A 109 7.19 -13.60 15.44
C ARG A 109 6.29 -12.59 16.15
N THR A 110 6.65 -12.17 17.36
CA THR A 110 5.89 -11.17 18.12
C THR A 110 5.76 -9.88 17.32
N VAL A 111 6.85 -9.35 16.77
CA VAL A 111 6.81 -8.11 15.97
C VAL A 111 5.92 -8.28 14.73
N ALA A 112 6.01 -9.40 14.02
CA ALA A 112 5.17 -9.68 12.86
C ALA A 112 3.67 -9.76 13.23
N GLU A 113 3.34 -10.43 14.34
CA GLU A 113 1.96 -10.56 14.83
C GLU A 113 1.40 -9.20 15.28
N THR A 114 2.15 -8.42 16.06
CA THR A 114 1.76 -7.07 16.50
C THR A 114 1.56 -6.13 15.30
N THR A 115 2.48 -6.17 14.33
CA THR A 115 2.37 -5.36 13.11
C THR A 115 1.10 -5.72 12.34
N ARG A 116 0.84 -7.03 12.15
CA ARG A 116 -0.38 -7.50 11.48
C ARG A 116 -1.65 -7.06 12.21
N GLN A 117 -1.67 -7.14 13.55
CA GLN A 117 -2.82 -6.71 14.34
C GLN A 117 -3.08 -5.21 14.18
N ALA A 118 -2.04 -4.37 14.25
CA ALA A 118 -2.15 -2.92 14.06
C ALA A 118 -2.68 -2.56 12.66
N LEU A 119 -2.18 -3.22 11.61
CA LEU A 119 -2.66 -3.02 10.24
C LEU A 119 -4.13 -3.46 10.07
N ASN A 120 -4.51 -4.58 10.69
CA ASN A 120 -5.89 -5.08 10.61
C ASN A 120 -6.88 -4.19 11.37
N ALA A 121 -6.46 -3.59 12.50
CA ALA A 121 -7.28 -2.64 13.24
C ALA A 121 -7.53 -1.32 12.48
N ALA A 122 -6.74 -1.04 11.43
CA ALA A 122 -6.86 0.14 10.59
C ALA A 122 -7.66 -0.08 9.29
N ARG A 123 -8.21 -1.28 9.09
CA ARG A 123 -9.06 -1.64 7.95
C ARG A 123 -10.49 -1.14 8.08
#